data_AF-A0A0K2UF01-F1
#
_entry.id   AF-A0A0K2UF01-F1
#
_cell.length_a   1.000
_cell.length_b   1.000
_cell.length_c   1.000
_cell.angle_alpha   90.00
_cell.angle_beta   90.00
_cell.angle_gamma   90.00
#
_symmetry.space_group_name_H-M   'P 1'
#
loop_
_entity.id
_entity.type
_entity.pdbx_description
1 polymer ?
#
loop_
_entity_poly.entity_id
_entity_poly.type
_entity_poly.pdbx_seq_one_letter_code
_entity_poly.pdbx_strand_id
1 'polypeptide(L)'
;MLEIFRELRGLLRVSHVHIDSWVFRLHYSVTTTVMFAFSLIVSAKQYVGNPIDCIHSKDIPEDVLNTYCWIHSTYTIPSAFWKRIGFDVAHPGVDKTLDPEERRYHKYYQWVCFCLFFQALLFYIPRWLWKNWEAGKISALRMDLNLGIISEVEKKLKKKLLIDYMYSNLKHHNFWAYRYFFCELLALVNIGGQMFLLDRFFDGTFFTYGIEKSSTCKFATQLTYERNSPVP
;
A
#
# COMPACT_ATOMS: atom_id res chain seq x y z
N MET A 1 5.32 19.55 3.98
CA MET A 1 4.46 18.92 2.94
C MET A 1 5.11 18.95 1.55
N LEU A 2 5.58 20.12 1.06
CA LEU A 2 6.20 20.25 -0.27
C LEU A 2 7.47 19.42 -0.48
N GLU A 3 8.32 19.25 0.54
CA GLU A 3 9.52 18.41 0.45
C GLU A 3 9.18 16.93 0.27
N ILE A 4 8.14 16.44 0.95
CA ILE A 4 7.66 15.06 0.83
C ILE A 4 7.13 14.80 -0.57
N PHE A 5 6.38 15.75 -1.15
CA PHE A 5 5.93 15.65 -2.55
C PHE A 5 7.10 15.67 -3.54
N ARG A 6 8.20 16.36 -3.24
CA ARG A 6 9.41 16.35 -4.06
C ARG A 6 10.11 14.99 -4.04
N GLU A 7 10.25 14.37 -2.87
CA GLU A 7 10.79 13.02 -2.72
C GLU A 7 9.90 11.97 -3.42
N LEU A 8 8.58 12.09 -3.28
CA LEU A 8 7.60 11.22 -3.96
C LEU A 8 7.68 11.36 -5.49
N ARG A 9 7.87 12.58 -6.00
CA ARG A 9 8.09 12.85 -7.42
C ARG A 9 9.40 12.26 -7.92
N GLY A 10 10.42 12.18 -7.07
CA GLY A 10 11.66 11.46 -7.35
C GLY A 10 11.44 9.97 -7.59
N LEU A 11 10.58 9.33 -6.77
CA LEU A 11 10.22 7.91 -6.90
C LEU A 11 9.34 7.61 -8.11
N LEU A 12 8.47 8.53 -8.50
CA LEU A 12 7.64 8.46 -9.71
C LEU A 12 8.38 8.84 -11.00
N ARG A 13 9.64 9.29 -10.90
CA ARG A 13 10.38 9.71 -12.08
C ARG A 13 10.69 8.49 -12.94
N VAL A 14 9.91 8.31 -13.99
CA VAL A 14 10.11 7.27 -14.99
C VAL A 14 11.48 7.45 -15.62
N SER A 15 12.34 6.44 -15.47
CA SER A 15 13.66 6.46 -16.09
C SER A 15 13.51 6.40 -17.61
N HIS A 16 14.19 7.31 -18.30
CA HIS A 16 14.26 7.36 -19.77
C HIS A 16 14.92 6.10 -20.38
N VAL A 17 15.67 5.37 -19.54
CA VAL A 17 16.20 4.05 -19.84
C VAL A 17 15.26 3.02 -19.23
N HIS A 18 14.64 2.22 -20.10
CA HIS A 18 13.81 1.09 -19.71
C HIS A 18 14.69 -0.15 -19.69
N ILE A 19 14.95 -0.67 -18.50
CA ILE A 19 15.68 -1.94 -18.28
C ILE A 19 14.69 -3.04 -17.81
N ASP A 20 13.46 -2.65 -17.50
CA ASP A 20 12.47 -3.41 -16.74
C ASP A 20 11.18 -3.67 -17.53
N SER A 21 10.54 -4.80 -17.24
CA SER A 21 9.18 -5.13 -17.69
C SER A 21 8.15 -4.16 -17.10
N TRP A 22 7.02 -3.99 -17.81
CA TRP A 22 5.92 -3.12 -17.36
C TRP A 22 5.33 -3.58 -16.03
N VAL A 23 5.22 -4.89 -15.81
CA VAL A 23 4.71 -5.46 -14.56
C VAL A 23 5.62 -5.08 -13.38
N PHE A 24 6.94 -5.24 -13.57
CA PHE A 24 7.91 -4.89 -12.53
C PHE A 24 7.84 -3.40 -12.19
N ARG A 25 7.64 -2.54 -13.20
CA ARG A 25 7.46 -1.10 -13.02
C ARG A 25 6.21 -0.73 -12.23
N LEU A 26 5.08 -1.37 -12.51
CA LEU A 26 3.85 -1.19 -11.73
C LEU A 26 4.06 -1.57 -10.26
N HIS A 27 4.78 -2.66 -10.01
CA HIS A 27 5.10 -3.14 -8.66
C HIS A 27 5.96 -2.14 -7.88
N TYR A 28 7.13 -1.74 -8.40
CA TYR A 28 8.05 -0.92 -7.61
C TYR A 28 7.75 0.59 -7.65
N SER A 29 7.11 1.09 -8.71
CA SER A 29 6.87 2.52 -8.88
C SER A 29 5.48 2.89 -8.39
N VAL A 30 4.44 2.38 -9.05
CA VAL A 30 3.05 2.77 -8.74
C VAL A 30 2.65 2.27 -7.35
N THR A 31 2.83 0.97 -7.08
CA THR A 31 2.36 0.37 -5.82
C THR A 31 3.10 0.95 -4.62
N THR A 32 4.43 1.03 -4.67
CA THR A 32 5.24 1.67 -3.61
C THR A 32 4.82 3.11 -3.36
N THR A 33 4.64 3.92 -4.40
CA THR A 33 4.25 5.34 -4.24
C THR A 33 2.87 5.47 -3.61
N VAL A 34 1.90 4.66 -4.04
CA VAL A 34 0.55 4.65 -3.47
C VAL A 34 0.59 4.25 -2.00
N MET A 35 1.31 3.18 -1.65
CA MET A 35 1.44 2.71 -0.26
C MET A 35 2.10 3.77 0.63
N PHE A 36 3.16 4.41 0.14
CA PHE A 36 3.83 5.48 0.87
C PHE A 36 2.94 6.71 1.04
N ALA A 37 2.19 7.10 0.00
CA ALA A 37 1.24 8.20 0.08
C ALA A 37 0.15 7.93 1.12
N PHE A 38 -0.42 6.72 1.15
CA PHE A 38 -1.40 6.35 2.17
C PHE A 38 -0.79 6.30 3.59
N SER A 39 0.43 5.77 3.75
CA SER A 39 1.12 5.79 5.04
C SER A 39 1.29 7.22 5.58
N LEU A 40 1.62 8.18 4.70
CA LEU A 40 1.72 9.59 5.07
C LEU A 40 0.38 10.22 5.43
N ILE A 41 -0.67 9.96 4.65
CA ILE A 41 -2.01 10.49 4.89
C ILE A 41 -2.54 9.98 6.24
N VAL A 42 -2.40 8.68 6.50
CA VAL A 42 -2.84 8.05 7.74
C VAL A 42 -2.02 8.59 8.92
N SER A 43 -0.70 8.68 8.78
CA SER A 43 0.17 9.28 9.80
C SER A 43 -0.24 10.74 10.11
N ALA A 44 -0.52 11.55 9.09
CA ALA A 44 -0.95 12.93 9.30
C ALA A 44 -2.26 13.00 10.09
N LYS A 45 -3.22 12.11 9.81
CA LYS A 45 -4.48 12.03 10.57
C LYS A 45 -4.27 11.56 12.01
N GLN A 46 -3.36 10.64 12.25
CA GLN A 46 -3.11 10.08 13.59
C GLN A 46 -2.32 11.02 14.51
N TYR A 47 -1.39 11.82 13.97
CA TYR A 47 -0.49 12.67 14.77
C TYR A 47 -0.88 14.14 14.82
N VAL A 48 -1.58 14.66 13.80
CA VAL A 48 -1.92 16.09 13.69
C VAL A 48 -3.44 16.34 13.84
N GLY A 49 -4.26 15.31 13.66
CA GLY A 49 -5.71 15.39 13.84
C GLY A 49 -6.20 14.52 14.99
N ASN A 50 -7.51 14.54 15.22
CA ASN A 50 -8.17 13.62 16.14
C ASN A 50 -8.33 12.24 15.45
N PRO A 51 -7.70 11.18 15.98
CA PRO A 51 -7.78 9.85 15.37
C PRO A 51 -9.15 9.19 15.58
N ILE A 52 -9.87 9.61 16.62
CA ILE A 52 -11.21 9.14 16.98
C ILE A 52 -11.98 10.25 17.69
N ASP A 53 -13.27 10.37 17.38
CA ASP A 53 -14.20 11.27 18.07
C ASP A 53 -15.18 10.41 18.89
N CYS A 54 -15.19 10.62 20.21
CA CYS A 54 -16.03 9.90 21.16
C CYS A 54 -17.21 10.75 21.62
N ILE A 55 -18.37 10.11 21.80
CA ILE A 55 -19.54 10.75 22.40
C ILE A 55 -19.23 10.99 23.88
N HIS A 56 -19.27 12.25 24.32
CA HIS A 56 -18.97 12.65 25.69
C HIS A 56 -20.12 13.45 26.33
N SER A 57 -20.19 13.41 27.66
CA SER A 57 -21.06 14.30 28.45
C SER A 57 -20.36 15.65 28.67
N LYS A 58 -21.14 16.70 28.99
CA LYS A 58 -20.63 18.07 29.20
C LYS A 58 -19.60 18.20 30.34
N ASP A 59 -19.57 17.23 31.24
CA ASP A 59 -18.73 17.26 32.44
C ASP A 59 -17.25 16.85 32.17
N ILE A 60 -16.95 16.28 31.00
CA ILE A 60 -15.62 15.76 30.66
C ILE A 60 -15.10 16.47 29.39
N PRO A 61 -13.86 17.01 29.40
CA PRO A 61 -13.24 17.56 28.21
C PRO A 61 -13.12 16.52 27.08
N GLU A 62 -13.48 16.93 25.88
CA GLU A 62 -13.48 16.09 24.67
C GLU A 62 -12.11 15.44 24.40
N ASP A 63 -11.04 16.23 24.47
CA ASP A 63 -9.67 15.75 24.19
C ASP A 63 -9.23 14.61 25.11
N VAL A 64 -9.64 14.66 26.39
CA VAL A 64 -9.30 13.63 27.38
C VAL A 64 -10.03 12.33 27.05
N LEU A 65 -11.32 12.42 26.72
CA LEU A 65 -12.10 11.22 26.39
C LEU A 65 -11.65 10.62 25.05
N ASN A 66 -11.40 11.44 24.03
CA ASN A 66 -10.88 10.99 22.74
C ASN A 66 -9.53 10.30 22.89
N THR A 67 -8.63 10.86 23.71
CA THR A 67 -7.33 10.25 24.01
C THR A 67 -7.50 8.92 24.75
N TYR A 68 -8.40 8.87 25.74
CA TYR A 68 -8.72 7.64 26.46
C TYR A 68 -9.26 6.56 25.51
N CYS A 69 -10.25 6.89 24.68
CA CYS A 69 -10.81 6.02 23.65
C CYS A 69 -9.78 5.56 22.61
N TRP A 70 -8.78 6.38 22.31
CA TRP A 70 -7.74 6.04 21.35
C TRP A 70 -6.71 5.08 21.94
N ILE A 71 -6.28 5.31 23.18
CA ILE A 71 -5.29 4.47 23.87
C ILE A 71 -5.93 3.15 24.31
N HIS A 72 -7.11 3.21 24.92
CA HIS A 72 -7.90 2.03 25.25
C HIS A 72 -8.64 1.54 24.02
N SER A 73 -8.17 0.41 23.48
CA SER A 73 -8.71 -0.19 22.26
C SER A 73 -10.24 -0.30 22.30
N THR A 74 -10.89 0.13 21.23
CA THR A 74 -12.33 -0.04 21.06
C THR A 74 -12.65 -1.50 20.74
N TYR A 75 -13.87 -1.92 21.09
CA TYR A 75 -14.38 -3.24 20.75
C TYR A 75 -15.73 -3.13 20.06
N THR A 76 -16.05 -4.12 19.25
CA THR A 76 -17.38 -4.32 18.67
C THR A 76 -17.91 -5.69 19.05
N ILE A 77 -19.22 -5.78 19.22
CA ILE A 77 -19.93 -7.02 19.53
C ILE A 77 -20.62 -7.52 18.25
N PRO A 78 -20.18 -8.64 17.64
CA PRO A 78 -20.73 -9.11 16.36
C PRO A 78 -22.23 -9.40 16.37
N SER A 79 -22.78 -9.93 17.47
CA SER A 79 -24.23 -10.20 17.58
C SER A 79 -25.08 -8.94 17.59
N ALA A 80 -24.49 -7.81 18.02
CA ALA A 80 -25.19 -6.54 18.14
C ALA A 80 -25.39 -5.83 16.79
N PHE A 81 -24.78 -6.30 15.70
CA PHE A 81 -25.01 -5.74 14.37
C PHE A 81 -26.43 -5.99 13.84
N TRP A 82 -27.09 -7.07 14.28
CA TRP A 82 -28.41 -7.48 13.80
C TRP A 82 -29.56 -7.06 14.74
N LYS A 83 -29.25 -6.37 15.84
CA LYS A 83 -30.23 -5.91 16.83
C LYS A 83 -30.93 -4.62 16.39
N ARG A 84 -32.12 -4.33 16.95
CA ARG A 84 -32.90 -3.15 16.54
C ARG A 84 -32.31 -1.88 17.16
N ILE A 85 -31.84 -0.99 16.28
CA ILE A 85 -31.30 0.32 16.66
C ILE A 85 -32.40 1.17 17.29
N GLY A 86 -32.10 1.82 18.41
CA GLY A 86 -33.02 2.71 19.15
C GLY A 86 -33.90 2.00 20.19
N PHE A 87 -33.99 0.67 20.15
CA PHE A 87 -34.69 -0.14 21.15
C PHE A 87 -33.73 -1.06 21.89
N ASP A 88 -33.08 -1.97 21.16
CA ASP A 88 -32.18 -2.99 21.74
C ASP A 88 -30.75 -2.45 21.88
N VAL A 89 -30.30 -1.63 20.92
CA VAL A 89 -28.93 -1.10 20.86
C VAL A 89 -28.92 0.37 20.43
N ALA A 90 -27.96 1.14 20.93
CA ALA A 90 -27.79 2.54 20.53
C ALA A 90 -27.20 2.69 19.12
N HIS A 91 -26.34 1.75 18.72
CA HIS A 91 -25.70 1.72 17.41
C HIS A 91 -25.33 0.26 17.04
N PRO A 92 -25.32 -0.12 15.75
CA PRO A 92 -24.85 -1.44 15.34
C PRO A 92 -23.45 -1.77 15.89
N GLY A 93 -23.31 -2.96 16.45
CA GLY A 93 -22.04 -3.45 17.02
C GLY A 93 -21.72 -2.94 18.44
N VAL A 94 -22.60 -2.13 19.05
CA VAL A 94 -22.46 -1.62 20.42
C VAL A 94 -23.57 -2.20 21.29
N ASP A 95 -23.19 -2.94 22.33
CA ASP A 95 -24.12 -3.55 23.28
C ASP A 95 -23.53 -3.57 24.69
N LYS A 96 -24.39 -3.71 25.70
CA LYS A 96 -24.03 -3.77 27.12
C LYS A 96 -23.66 -5.18 27.58
N THR A 97 -23.58 -6.15 26.66
CA THR A 97 -23.26 -7.55 27.00
C THR A 97 -21.95 -7.63 27.80
N LEU A 98 -22.04 -8.33 28.94
CA LEU A 98 -20.91 -8.51 29.86
C LEU A 98 -19.96 -9.63 29.41
N ASP A 99 -20.40 -10.47 28.48
CA ASP A 99 -19.59 -11.58 27.97
C ASP A 99 -18.32 -11.06 27.27
N PRO A 100 -17.13 -11.33 27.82
CA PRO A 100 -15.88 -10.89 27.22
C PRO A 100 -15.52 -11.66 25.95
N GLU A 101 -16.04 -12.88 25.75
CA GLU A 101 -15.72 -13.71 24.58
C GLU A 101 -16.34 -13.17 23.28
N GLU A 102 -17.44 -12.43 23.41
CA GLU A 102 -18.14 -11.84 22.28
C GLU A 102 -17.48 -10.55 21.77
N ARG A 103 -16.53 -9.97 22.52
CA ARG A 103 -15.91 -8.69 22.20
C ARG A 103 -14.75 -8.86 21.23
N ARG A 104 -14.87 -8.26 20.04
CA ARG A 104 -13.75 -8.13 19.09
C ARG A 104 -13.07 -6.78 19.25
N TYR A 105 -11.80 -6.78 19.64
CA TYR A 105 -11.00 -5.57 19.86
C TYR A 105 -10.29 -5.10 18.60
N HIS A 106 -10.33 -3.80 18.32
CA HIS A 106 -9.74 -3.19 17.12
C HIS A 106 -8.42 -2.48 17.43
N LYS A 107 -7.39 -3.26 17.79
CA LYS A 107 -6.05 -2.74 18.13
C LYS A 107 -5.23 -2.28 16.91
N TYR A 108 -5.58 -2.76 15.72
CA TYR A 108 -4.76 -2.57 14.52
C TYR A 108 -4.67 -1.12 14.05
N TYR A 109 -5.68 -0.26 14.31
CA TYR A 109 -5.70 1.13 13.84
C TYR A 109 -4.46 1.94 14.25
N GLN A 110 -3.93 1.70 15.44
CA GLN A 110 -2.71 2.36 15.92
C GLN A 110 -1.48 2.00 15.08
N TRP A 111 -1.45 0.79 14.50
CA TRP A 111 -0.30 0.21 13.81
C TRP A 111 -0.40 0.27 12.28
N VAL A 112 -1.54 0.70 11.73
CA VAL A 112 -1.78 0.76 10.27
C VAL A 112 -0.72 1.59 9.56
N CYS A 113 -0.32 2.75 10.09
CA CYS A 113 0.66 3.63 9.46
C CYS A 113 2.04 2.94 9.32
N PHE A 114 2.49 2.26 10.37
CA PHE A 114 3.74 1.50 10.37
C PHE A 114 3.67 0.30 9.43
N CYS A 115 2.54 -0.42 9.44
CA CYS A 115 2.30 -1.52 8.52
C CYS A 115 2.47 -1.03 7.07
N LEU A 116 1.70 -0.02 6.64
CA LEU A 116 1.77 0.55 5.28
C LEU A 116 3.18 1.05 4.91
N PHE A 117 3.90 1.64 5.86
CA PHE A 117 5.28 2.08 5.65
C PHE A 117 6.21 0.90 5.36
N PHE A 118 6.18 -0.15 6.18
CA PHE A 118 6.97 -1.36 5.95
C PHE A 118 6.56 -2.08 4.67
N GLN A 119 5.26 -2.10 4.33
CA GLN A 119 4.79 -2.62 3.07
C GLN A 119 5.40 -1.86 1.88
N ALA A 120 5.37 -0.53 1.91
CA ALA A 120 6.00 0.30 0.88
C ALA A 120 7.49 0.00 0.72
N LEU A 121 8.23 -0.15 1.82
CA LEU A 121 9.65 -0.53 1.77
C LEU A 121 9.86 -1.89 1.10
N LEU A 122 9.08 -2.90 1.49
CA LEU A 122 9.15 -4.25 0.91
C LEU A 122 8.85 -4.26 -0.60
N PHE A 123 7.89 -3.45 -1.08
CA PHE A 123 7.64 -3.28 -2.52
C PHE A 123 8.81 -2.61 -3.28
N TYR A 124 9.62 -1.80 -2.59
CA TYR A 124 10.80 -1.15 -3.18
C TYR A 124 12.04 -2.05 -3.25
N ILE A 125 12.17 -3.06 -2.38
CA ILE A 125 13.36 -3.93 -2.29
C ILE A 125 13.75 -4.55 -3.64
N PRO A 126 12.85 -5.16 -4.43
CA PRO A 126 13.23 -5.78 -5.70
C PRO A 126 13.88 -4.77 -6.67
N ARG A 127 13.40 -3.53 -6.70
CA ARG A 127 13.96 -2.46 -7.53
C ARG A 127 15.33 -2.02 -7.03
N TRP A 128 15.46 -1.81 -5.71
CA TRP A 128 16.75 -1.46 -5.12
C TRP A 128 17.79 -2.54 -5.43
N LEU A 129 17.44 -3.82 -5.27
CA LEU A 129 18.33 -4.93 -5.56
C LEU A 129 18.74 -4.97 -7.04
N TRP A 130 17.76 -4.87 -7.94
CA TRP A 130 18.02 -4.86 -9.38
C TRP A 130 18.92 -3.69 -9.79
N LYS A 131 18.66 -2.48 -9.29
CA LYS A 131 19.46 -1.28 -9.60
C LYS A 131 20.92 -1.43 -9.17
N ASN A 132 21.16 -2.01 -7.99
CA ASN A 132 22.52 -2.27 -7.50
C ASN A 132 23.23 -3.35 -8.33
N TRP A 133 22.52 -4.39 -8.76
CA TRP A 133 23.09 -5.47 -9.59
C TRP A 133 23.33 -5.11 -11.04
N GLU A 134 22.47 -4.26 -11.62
CA GLU A 134 22.62 -3.73 -12.96
C GLU A 134 23.84 -2.81 -13.05
N ALA A 135 24.12 -2.06 -11.97
CA ALA A 135 25.27 -1.16 -11.83
C ALA A 135 25.45 -0.18 -13.01
N GLY A 136 24.35 0.21 -13.66
CA GLY A 136 24.36 1.15 -14.78
C GLY A 136 24.90 0.61 -16.10
N LYS A 137 25.07 -0.72 -16.26
CA LYS A 137 25.59 -1.34 -17.49
C LYS A 137 24.86 -0.90 -18.74
N ILE A 138 23.52 -0.88 -18.73
CA ILE A 138 22.73 -0.48 -19.90
C ILE A 138 22.82 1.02 -20.16
N SER A 139 22.92 1.83 -19.10
CA SER A 139 23.16 3.26 -19.23
C SER A 139 24.51 3.54 -19.89
N ALA A 140 25.56 2.80 -19.51
CA ALA A 140 26.90 2.92 -20.11
C ALA A 140 26.91 2.47 -21.58
N LEU A 141 26.22 1.37 -21.91
CA LEU A 141 26.12 0.84 -23.28
C LEU A 141 25.37 1.75 -24.24
N ARG A 142 24.45 2.59 -23.74
CA ARG A 142 23.75 3.56 -24.60
C ARG A 142 24.69 4.63 -25.15
N MET A 143 25.85 4.90 -24.53
CA MET A 143 26.89 5.84 -24.99
C MET A 143 26.35 7.19 -25.51
N ASP A 144 25.25 7.67 -24.93
CA ASP A 144 24.49 8.85 -25.37
C ASP A 144 24.03 8.82 -26.85
N LEU A 145 23.99 7.65 -27.49
CA LEU A 145 23.54 7.48 -28.88
C LEU A 145 22.07 7.91 -29.09
N ASN A 146 21.33 8.15 -28.01
CA ASN A 146 19.96 8.64 -28.02
C ASN A 146 19.84 10.18 -28.10
N LEU A 147 20.97 10.91 -28.09
CA LEU A 147 20.97 12.35 -28.33
C LEU A 147 20.89 12.62 -29.83
N GLY A 148 19.92 13.44 -30.25
CA GLY A 148 19.65 13.71 -31.67
C GLY A 148 20.72 14.52 -32.41
N ILE A 149 21.66 15.15 -31.69
CA ILE A 149 22.73 15.99 -32.24
C ILE A 149 24.06 15.28 -32.01
N ILE A 150 24.43 14.38 -32.92
CA ILE A 150 25.71 13.65 -32.89
C ILE A 150 26.30 13.68 -34.30
N SER A 151 27.61 13.91 -34.40
CA SER A 151 28.31 13.86 -35.68
C SER A 151 28.27 12.44 -36.29
N GLU A 152 28.11 12.32 -37.61
CA GLU A 152 28.05 10.99 -38.27
C GLU A 152 29.32 10.15 -38.05
N VAL A 153 30.47 10.80 -37.82
CA VAL A 153 31.73 10.13 -37.45
C VAL A 153 31.65 9.51 -36.06
N GLU A 154 31.19 10.26 -35.07
CA GLU A 154 31.05 9.79 -33.68
C GLU A 154 29.99 8.69 -33.57
N LYS A 155 28.89 8.81 -34.34
CA LYS A 155 27.84 7.80 -34.43
C LYS A 155 28.36 6.47 -34.98
N LYS A 156 29.20 6.50 -36.04
CA LYS A 156 29.84 5.29 -36.60
C LYS A 156 30.79 4.64 -35.59
N LEU A 157 31.57 5.43 -34.86
CA LEU A 157 32.48 4.92 -33.82
C LEU A 157 31.72 4.25 -32.67
N LYS A 158 30.72 4.91 -32.10
CA LYS A 158 29.89 4.37 -31.00
C LYS A 158 29.14 3.10 -31.41
N LYS A 159 28.60 3.05 -32.63
CA LYS A 159 27.99 1.83 -33.18
C LYS A 159 28.98 0.67 -33.27
N LYS A 160 30.20 0.92 -33.75
CA LYS A 160 31.24 -0.11 -33.85
C LYS A 160 31.61 -0.65 -32.46
N LEU A 161 31.82 0.24 -31.48
CA LEU A 161 32.11 -0.15 -30.09
C LEU A 161 30.99 -0.99 -29.46
N LEU A 162 29.73 -0.65 -29.74
CA LEU A 162 28.58 -1.42 -29.27
C LEU A 162 28.55 -2.83 -29.88
N ILE A 163 28.79 -2.96 -31.19
CA ILE A 163 28.81 -4.25 -31.90
C ILE A 163 29.97 -5.11 -31.40
N ASP A 164 31.18 -4.54 -31.27
CA ASP A 164 32.35 -5.24 -30.75
C ASP A 164 32.10 -5.73 -29.31
N TYR A 165 31.46 -4.91 -28.48
CA TYR A 165 31.06 -5.30 -27.12
C TYR A 165 30.07 -6.48 -27.13
N MET A 166 29.02 -6.40 -27.95
CA MET A 166 28.01 -7.46 -28.06
C MET A 166 28.64 -8.76 -28.55
N TYR A 167 29.48 -8.69 -29.57
CA TYR A 167 30.15 -9.87 -30.14
C TYR A 167 31.07 -10.55 -29.11
N SER A 168 31.83 -9.75 -28.36
CA SER A 168 32.78 -10.24 -27.37
C SER A 168 32.12 -10.79 -26.09
N ASN A 169 30.91 -10.33 -25.74
CA ASN A 169 30.24 -10.67 -24.47
C ASN A 169 28.95 -11.50 -24.62
N LEU A 170 28.57 -11.92 -25.83
CA LEU A 170 27.31 -12.62 -26.14
C LEU A 170 26.96 -13.79 -25.22
N LYS A 171 27.94 -14.55 -24.72
CA LYS A 171 27.72 -15.71 -23.83
C LYS A 171 27.92 -15.43 -22.33
N HIS A 172 28.42 -14.26 -21.95
CA HIS A 172 28.74 -13.93 -20.55
C HIS A 172 27.60 -13.20 -19.80
N HIS A 173 26.48 -12.90 -20.47
CA HIS A 173 25.34 -12.19 -19.87
C HIS A 173 24.33 -13.10 -19.15
N ASN A 174 24.52 -14.42 -19.14
CA ASN A 174 23.60 -15.36 -18.47
C ASN A 174 23.41 -15.04 -16.98
N PHE A 175 24.49 -14.67 -16.29
CA PHE A 175 24.42 -14.30 -14.88
C PHE A 175 23.69 -12.98 -14.64
N TRP A 176 23.76 -12.04 -15.59
CA TRP A 176 22.97 -10.81 -15.55
C TRP A 176 21.48 -11.10 -15.73
N ALA A 177 21.12 -12.03 -16.63
CA ALA A 177 19.74 -12.47 -16.81
C ALA A 177 19.19 -13.22 -15.58
N TYR A 178 19.96 -14.12 -14.96
CA TYR A 178 19.52 -14.81 -13.74
C TYR A 178 19.21 -13.84 -12.59
N ARG A 179 20.03 -12.81 -12.41
CA ARG A 179 19.78 -11.74 -11.44
C ARG A 179 18.47 -11.00 -11.71
N TYR A 180 18.14 -10.77 -12.98
CA TYR A 180 16.88 -10.13 -13.37
C TYR A 180 15.68 -11.00 -13.01
N PHE A 181 15.69 -12.26 -13.44
CA PHE A 181 14.60 -13.20 -13.16
C PHE A 181 14.42 -13.45 -11.65
N PHE A 182 15.51 -13.45 -10.90
CA PHE A 182 15.43 -13.50 -9.44
C PHE A 182 14.68 -12.30 -8.86
N CYS A 183 14.94 -11.08 -9.33
CA CYS A 183 14.21 -9.90 -8.88
C CYS A 183 12.73 -9.93 -9.28
N GLU A 184 12.38 -10.44 -10.46
CA GLU A 184 10.98 -10.63 -10.85
C GLU A 184 10.27 -11.67 -9.97
N LEU A 185 10.93 -12.81 -9.70
CA LEU A 185 10.41 -13.82 -8.78
C LEU A 185 10.22 -13.25 -7.38
N LEU A 186 11.19 -12.48 -6.89
CA LEU A 186 11.12 -11.82 -5.59
C LEU A 186 9.95 -10.83 -5.52
N ALA A 187 9.67 -10.09 -6.60
CA ALA A 187 8.50 -9.22 -6.66
C ALA A 187 7.19 -10.01 -6.59
N LEU A 188 7.10 -11.15 -7.29
CA LEU A 188 5.93 -12.03 -7.25
C LEU A 188 5.71 -12.62 -5.84
N VAL A 189 6.78 -13.11 -5.22
CA VAL A 189 6.75 -13.61 -3.83
C VAL A 189 6.34 -12.49 -2.86
N ASN A 190 6.82 -11.26 -3.08
CA ASN A 190 6.44 -10.11 -2.27
C ASN A 190 4.92 -9.86 -2.36
N ILE A 191 4.29 -9.94 -3.54
CA ILE A 191 2.83 -9.77 -3.64
C ILE A 191 2.09 -10.78 -2.73
N GLY A 192 2.45 -12.06 -2.80
CA GLY A 192 1.85 -13.09 -1.94
C GLY A 192 2.10 -12.84 -0.46
N GLY A 193 3.33 -12.47 -0.08
CA GLY A 193 3.67 -12.13 1.29
C GLY A 193 2.90 -10.93 1.83
N GLN A 194 2.65 -9.92 1.00
CA GLN A 194 1.87 -8.72 1.36
C GLN A 194 0.40 -9.05 1.62
N MET A 195 -0.20 -9.92 0.81
CA MET A 195 -1.57 -10.39 1.04
C MET A 195 -1.69 -11.14 2.36
N PHE A 196 -0.74 -12.05 2.64
CA PHE A 196 -0.71 -12.78 3.90
C PHE A 196 -0.50 -11.86 5.12
N LEU A 197 0.40 -10.88 4.99
CA LEU A 197 0.66 -9.90 6.04
C LEU A 197 -0.59 -9.08 6.37
N LEU A 198 -1.32 -8.61 5.35
CA LEU A 198 -2.59 -7.89 5.55
C LEU A 198 -3.65 -8.77 6.20
N ASP A 199 -3.78 -10.03 5.78
CA ASP A 199 -4.74 -10.95 6.38
C ASP A 199 -4.45 -11.21 7.85
N ARG A 200 -3.17 -11.45 8.18
CA ARG A 200 -2.76 -11.61 9.57
C ARG A 200 -2.94 -10.34 10.41
N PHE A 201 -2.80 -9.17 9.79
CA PHE A 201 -2.95 -7.87 10.43
C PHE A 201 -4.42 -7.53 10.75
N PHE A 202 -5.35 -7.97 9.90
CA PHE A 202 -6.80 -7.84 10.11
C PHE A 202 -7.42 -9.07 10.80
N ASP A 203 -6.63 -9.85 11.54
CA ASP A 203 -7.08 -11.04 12.28
C ASP A 203 -7.87 -12.06 11.41
N GLY A 204 -7.37 -12.33 10.19
CA GLY A 204 -7.90 -13.36 9.29
C GLY A 204 -9.19 -12.98 8.57
N THR A 205 -9.58 -11.71 8.61
CA THR A 205 -10.81 -11.22 7.96
C THR A 205 -10.56 -10.60 6.59
N PHE A 206 -9.31 -10.40 6.17
CA PHE A 206 -8.99 -9.69 4.91
C PHE A 206 -9.51 -10.42 3.68
N PHE A 207 -9.31 -11.74 3.59
CA PHE A 207 -9.81 -12.51 2.46
C PHE A 207 -11.35 -12.60 2.44
N THR A 208 -12.00 -12.55 3.61
CA THR A 208 -13.47 -12.61 3.71
C THR A 208 -14.13 -11.25 3.47
N TYR A 209 -13.44 -10.13 3.77
CA TYR A 209 -13.94 -8.77 3.59
C TYR A 209 -14.48 -8.49 2.19
N GLY A 210 -13.78 -8.94 1.13
CA GLY A 210 -14.16 -8.62 -0.26
C GLY A 210 -15.47 -9.26 -0.73
N ILE A 211 -15.73 -10.51 -0.31
CA ILE A 211 -16.89 -11.29 -0.76
C ILE A 211 -18.09 -11.01 0.15
N GLU A 212 -17.86 -10.88 1.46
CA GLU A 212 -18.93 -10.74 2.45
C GLU A 212 -19.48 -9.31 2.49
N LYS A 213 -18.64 -8.27 2.44
CA LYS A 213 -19.11 -6.87 2.53
C LYS A 213 -19.80 -6.36 1.27
N SER A 214 -19.48 -6.88 0.08
CA SER A 214 -20.24 -6.56 -1.14
C SER A 214 -21.72 -6.91 -0.98
N SER A 215 -22.00 -8.00 -0.28
CA SER A 215 -23.34 -8.47 0.04
C SER A 215 -23.93 -7.68 1.21
N THR A 216 -23.20 -7.58 2.33
CA THR A 216 -23.69 -6.92 3.56
C THR A 216 -23.87 -5.41 3.41
N CYS A 217 -23.04 -4.71 2.64
CA CYS A 217 -23.22 -3.27 2.37
C CYS A 217 -24.49 -3.01 1.56
N LYS A 218 -24.81 -3.88 0.58
CA LYS A 218 -26.06 -3.82 -0.17
C LYS A 218 -27.27 -4.06 0.75
N PHE A 219 -27.21 -5.09 1.61
CA PHE A 219 -28.28 -5.41 2.55
C PHE A 219 -28.47 -4.34 3.65
N ALA A 220 -27.40 -3.79 4.22
CA ALA A 220 -27.48 -2.73 5.22
C ALA A 220 -28.02 -1.42 4.64
N THR A 221 -27.65 -1.09 3.39
CA THR A 221 -28.20 0.08 2.68
C THR A 221 -29.68 -0.12 2.37
N GLN A 222 -30.10 -1.33 1.96
CA GLN A 222 -31.51 -1.68 1.73
C GLN A 222 -32.36 -1.59 3.01
N LEU A 223 -31.89 -2.14 4.13
CA LEU A 223 -32.61 -2.10 5.41
C LEU A 223 -32.74 -0.69 5.98
N THR A 224 -31.78 0.20 5.69
CA THR A 224 -31.84 1.61 6.09
C THR A 224 -32.77 2.41 5.17
N TYR A 225 -32.83 2.08 3.88
CA TYR A 225 -33.72 2.70 2.90
C TYR A 225 -35.20 2.34 3.12
N GLU A 226 -35.51 1.07 3.41
CA GLU A 226 -36.89 0.65 3.71
C GLU A 226 -37.40 1.21 5.05
N ARG A 227 -36.52 1.47 6.02
CA ARG A 227 -36.89 2.05 7.33
C ARG A 227 -37.13 3.56 7.29
N ASN A 228 -36.48 4.27 6.35
CA ASN A 228 -36.58 5.73 6.21
C ASN A 228 -37.53 6.17 5.07
N SER A 229 -38.17 5.23 4.37
CA SER A 229 -39.20 5.56 3.39
C SER A 229 -40.46 6.03 4.13
N PRO A 230 -40.97 7.25 3.86
CA PRO A 230 -42.25 7.68 4.42
C PRO A 230 -43.33 6.76 3.85
N VAL A 231 -43.99 6.01 4.73
CA VAL A 231 -45.18 5.23 4.37
C VAL A 231 -46.26 6.21 3.90
N PRO A 232 -46.93 5.97 2.76
CA PRO A 232 -48.01 6.82 2.27
C PRO A 232 -49.20 6.88 3.23
#